data_AF-A0A2K2A826-F1
#
_entry.id   AF-A0A2K2A826-F1
#
_cell.length_a   1.000
_cell.length_b   1.000
_cell.length_c   1.000
_cell.angle_alpha   90.00
_cell.angle_beta   90.00
_cell.angle_gamma   90.00
#
_symmetry.space_group_name_H-M   'P 1'
#
loop_
_entity.id
_entity.type
_entity.pdbx_description
1 polymer ?
#
loop_
_entity_poly.entity_id
_entity_poly.type
_entity_poly.pdbx_seq_one_letter_code
_entity_poly.pdbx_strand_id
1 'polypeptide(L)'
;MKETNNDTSINIEELAASMRGELNSLPFLPSQCCIHTVPKQLHPLNEKACTPQLVSIGPLHHGKEELKPMEEHKKRHLQDFLQRTDLSLVDYLKDIKEKEKRLRDCYAETIEFSSDEFIIVILVDAAFIIKVLLSYHFKTMRNGKENIVYLINHGRFKI
;
A
#
# COMPACT_ATOMS: atom_id res chain seq x y z
N MET A 1 9.00 -23.67 -64.18
CA MET A 1 8.73 -23.35 -62.77
C MET A 1 10.04 -22.94 -62.12
N LYS A 2 10.16 -21.69 -61.68
CA LYS A 2 11.24 -21.23 -60.79
C LYS A 2 10.59 -21.02 -59.43
N GLU A 3 10.92 -21.87 -58.46
CA GLU A 3 10.49 -21.73 -57.07
C GLU A 3 11.22 -20.53 -56.45
N THR A 4 10.43 -19.58 -55.98
CA THR A 4 10.88 -18.50 -55.10
C THR A 4 10.82 -19.01 -53.66
N ASN A 5 11.95 -19.44 -53.11
CA ASN A 5 12.11 -19.60 -51.66
C ASN A 5 12.87 -18.38 -51.14
N ASN A 6 12.13 -17.31 -50.87
CA ASN A 6 12.62 -16.20 -50.05
C ASN A 6 12.43 -16.61 -48.59
N ASP A 7 13.33 -17.48 -48.11
CA ASP A 7 13.41 -17.81 -46.69
C ASP A 7 13.95 -16.57 -45.98
N THR A 8 13.04 -15.81 -45.39
CA THR A 8 13.36 -14.61 -44.63
C THR A 8 13.94 -15.09 -43.31
N SER A 9 15.23 -15.44 -43.33
CA SER A 9 15.99 -15.82 -42.14
C SER A 9 15.90 -14.67 -41.16
N ILE A 10 15.12 -14.85 -40.09
CA ILE A 10 14.96 -13.87 -39.02
C ILE A 10 16.36 -13.52 -38.49
N ASN A 11 16.75 -12.25 -38.60
CA ASN A 11 18.00 -11.77 -38.05
C ASN A 11 17.89 -11.69 -36.52
N ILE A 12 18.36 -12.75 -35.85
CA ILE A 12 18.27 -12.89 -34.40
C ILE A 12 19.00 -11.74 -33.68
N GLU A 13 20.05 -11.18 -34.26
CA GLU A 13 20.79 -10.07 -33.64
C GLU A 13 19.99 -8.77 -33.63
N GLU A 14 19.30 -8.48 -34.73
CA GLU A 14 18.42 -7.30 -34.83
C GLU A 14 17.22 -7.41 -33.89
N LEU A 15 16.64 -8.62 -33.81
CA LEU A 15 15.57 -8.91 -32.85
C LEU A 15 16.03 -8.77 -31.40
N ALA A 16 17.24 -9.24 -31.08
CA ALA A 16 17.82 -9.12 -29.75
C ALA A 16 18.16 -7.66 -29.38
N ALA A 17 18.64 -6.86 -30.34
CA ALA A 17 18.90 -5.44 -30.13
C ALA A 17 17.61 -4.66 -29.86
N SER A 18 16.55 -4.94 -30.63
CA SER A 18 15.21 -4.38 -30.42
C SER A 18 14.65 -4.74 -29.04
N MET A 19 14.68 -6.03 -28.67
CA MET A 19 14.24 -6.48 -27.35
C MET A 19 15.04 -5.84 -26.21
N ARG A 20 16.36 -5.67 -26.34
CA ARG A 20 17.18 -4.97 -25.34
C ARG A 20 16.79 -3.50 -25.22
N GLY A 21 16.48 -2.84 -26.33
CA GLY A 21 15.97 -1.47 -26.34
C GLY A 21 14.67 -1.34 -25.53
N GLU A 22 13.72 -2.24 -25.77
CA GLU A 22 12.47 -2.31 -25.00
C GLU A 22 12.71 -2.60 -23.52
N LEU A 23 13.51 -3.62 -23.20
CA LEU A 23 13.83 -3.99 -21.81
C LEU A 23 14.51 -2.87 -21.03
N ASN A 24 15.38 -2.10 -21.67
CA ASN A 24 16.06 -0.95 -21.05
C ASN A 24 15.13 0.27 -20.91
N SER A 25 14.03 0.31 -21.67
CA SER A 25 13.00 1.35 -21.56
C SER A 25 11.92 1.01 -20.54
N LEU A 26 11.88 -0.22 -20.04
CA LEU A 26 10.94 -0.61 -18.99
C LEU A 26 11.21 0.23 -17.73
N PRO A 27 10.15 0.71 -17.06
CA PRO A 27 10.31 1.42 -15.80
C PRO A 27 11.03 0.50 -14.81
N PHE A 28 12.16 0.98 -14.29
CA PHE A 28 12.89 0.31 -13.22
C PHE A 28 11.93 0.13 -12.04
N LEU A 29 11.55 -1.12 -11.72
CA LEU A 29 10.88 -1.39 -10.46
C LEU A 29 11.88 -1.02 -9.36
N PRO A 30 11.59 -0.01 -8.52
CA PRO A 30 12.47 0.31 -7.41
C PRO A 30 12.72 -0.98 -6.64
N SER A 31 13.96 -1.28 -6.26
CA SER A 31 14.28 -2.41 -5.37
C SER A 31 13.55 -2.35 -4.01
N GLN A 32 12.81 -1.26 -3.76
CA GLN A 32 12.00 -1.00 -2.59
C GLN A 32 10.47 -1.14 -2.84
N CYS A 33 10.04 -1.34 -4.08
CA CYS A 33 8.64 -1.49 -4.43
C CYS A 33 8.12 -2.84 -3.91
N CYS A 34 7.31 -2.79 -2.85
CA CYS A 34 6.83 -3.96 -2.13
C CYS A 34 5.33 -3.92 -1.82
N ILE A 35 4.65 -2.84 -2.21
CA ILE A 35 3.21 -2.66 -2.08
C ILE A 35 2.63 -2.57 -3.48
N HIS A 36 1.72 -3.48 -3.80
CA HIS A 36 1.12 -3.58 -5.13
C HIS A 36 -0.37 -3.87 -4.99
N THR A 37 -1.18 -3.30 -5.85
CA THR A 37 -2.58 -3.71 -6.00
C THR A 37 -2.65 -5.07 -6.72
N VAL A 38 -3.69 -5.83 -6.39
CA VAL A 38 -3.97 -7.08 -7.10
C VAL A 38 -4.34 -6.74 -8.55
N PRO A 39 -3.64 -7.29 -9.57
CA PRO A 39 -3.99 -7.07 -10.96
C PRO A 39 -5.46 -7.36 -11.23
N LYS A 40 -6.14 -6.51 -12.01
CA LYS A 40 -7.58 -6.66 -12.34
C LYS A 40 -7.92 -8.02 -12.96
N GLN A 41 -6.94 -8.67 -13.59
CA GLN A 41 -7.07 -10.01 -14.19
C GLN A 41 -7.01 -11.15 -13.16
N LEU A 42 -6.46 -10.89 -11.96
CA LEU A 42 -6.47 -11.77 -10.78
C LEU A 42 -7.59 -11.42 -9.78
N HIS A 43 -8.40 -10.43 -10.12
CA HIS A 43 -9.65 -10.12 -9.45
C HIS A 43 -10.77 -11.19 -9.60
N PRO A 44 -10.78 -12.16 -10.54
CA PRO A 44 -11.90 -13.08 -10.68
C PRO A 44 -11.81 -14.22 -9.66
N LEU A 45 -12.64 -14.11 -8.62
CA LEU A 45 -13.45 -15.15 -7.96
C LEU A 45 -14.24 -14.54 -6.77
N ASN A 46 -13.79 -13.40 -6.23
CA ASN A 46 -14.53 -12.61 -5.24
C ASN A 46 -13.96 -11.18 -5.13
N GLU A 47 -14.60 -10.20 -5.74
CA GLU A 47 -14.25 -8.76 -5.64
C GLU A 47 -14.15 -8.26 -4.19
N LYS A 48 -14.97 -8.82 -3.30
CA LYS A 48 -14.93 -8.54 -1.86
C LYS A 48 -13.71 -9.14 -1.16
N ALA A 49 -12.89 -9.96 -1.82
CA ALA A 49 -11.64 -10.53 -1.29
C ALA A 49 -10.43 -9.62 -1.51
N CYS A 50 -10.45 -8.71 -2.49
CA CYS A 50 -9.36 -7.77 -2.72
C CYS A 50 -9.65 -6.36 -2.19
N THR A 51 -10.92 -5.99 -2.03
CA THR A 51 -11.30 -4.67 -1.47
C THR A 51 -11.39 -4.72 0.07
N PRO A 52 -10.80 -3.77 0.82
CA PRO A 52 -11.00 -3.68 2.26
C PRO A 52 -12.49 -3.48 2.59
N GLN A 53 -13.00 -4.24 3.57
CA GLN A 53 -14.42 -4.20 3.95
C GLN A 53 -14.69 -3.40 5.23
N LEU A 54 -13.64 -3.06 5.98
CA LEU A 54 -13.79 -2.47 7.30
C LEU A 54 -12.77 -1.35 7.55
N VAL A 55 -11.50 -1.58 7.22
CA VAL A 55 -10.44 -0.59 7.41
C VAL A 55 -9.54 -0.55 6.19
N SER A 56 -9.29 0.66 5.67
CA SER A 56 -8.22 0.91 4.70
C SER A 56 -6.91 1.10 5.45
N ILE A 57 -5.83 0.52 4.94
CA ILE A 57 -4.47 0.82 5.37
C ILE A 57 -3.71 1.32 4.15
N GLY A 58 -3.09 2.49 4.29
CA GLY A 58 -2.41 3.18 3.23
C GLY A 58 -3.35 3.95 2.28
N PRO A 59 -2.75 4.65 1.30
CA PRO A 59 -3.42 5.58 0.41
C PRO A 59 -4.24 4.91 -0.70
N LEU A 60 -3.92 3.67 -1.10
CA LEU A 60 -4.52 3.01 -2.26
C LEU A 60 -6.04 2.78 -2.13
N HIS A 61 -6.53 2.61 -0.90
CA HIS A 61 -7.96 2.36 -0.62
C HIS A 61 -8.60 3.46 0.23
N HIS A 62 -7.90 4.59 0.44
CA HIS A 62 -8.34 5.66 1.32
C HIS A 62 -9.50 6.47 0.70
N GLY A 63 -10.35 7.06 1.55
CA GLY A 63 -11.43 7.97 1.12
C GLY A 63 -12.74 7.30 0.70
N LYS A 64 -12.82 5.96 0.69
CA LYS A 64 -14.07 5.23 0.42
C LYS A 64 -15.10 5.46 1.54
N GLU A 65 -16.34 5.81 1.16
CA GLU A 65 -17.43 6.14 2.09
C GLU A 65 -17.67 5.02 3.11
N GLU A 66 -17.64 3.77 2.66
CA GLU A 66 -17.86 2.59 3.49
C GLU A 66 -16.76 2.36 4.54
N LEU A 67 -15.60 3.04 4.41
CA LEU A 67 -14.45 2.90 5.32
C LEU A 67 -14.30 4.10 6.27
N LYS A 68 -15.03 5.20 6.04
CA LYS A 68 -14.95 6.43 6.85
C LYS A 68 -15.10 6.22 8.36
N PRO A 69 -16.03 5.38 8.86
CA PRO A 69 -16.15 5.18 10.31
C PRO A 69 -14.82 4.73 10.92
N MET A 70 -14.04 3.92 10.20
CA MET A 70 -12.78 3.39 10.68
C MET A 70 -11.64 4.39 10.58
N GLU A 71 -11.70 5.33 9.63
CA GLU A 71 -10.79 6.48 9.60
C GLU A 71 -10.88 7.32 10.88
N GLU A 72 -12.08 7.49 11.45
CA GLU A 72 -12.23 8.18 12.74
C GLU A 72 -11.61 7.39 13.90
N HIS A 73 -11.80 6.07 13.94
CA HIS A 73 -11.18 5.22 14.97
C HIS A 73 -9.66 5.27 14.91
N LYS A 74 -9.07 5.25 13.71
CA LYS A 74 -7.62 5.42 13.53
C LYS A 74 -7.13 6.77 14.08
N LYS A 75 -7.85 7.86 13.83
CA LYS A 75 -7.54 9.19 14.40
C LYS A 75 -7.62 9.22 15.92
N ARG A 76 -8.61 8.55 16.53
CA ARG A 76 -8.69 8.40 17.99
C ARG A 76 -7.46 7.66 18.53
N HIS A 77 -6.97 6.64 17.83
CA HIS A 77 -5.74 5.95 18.22
C HIS A 77 -4.49 6.80 18.07
N LEU A 78 -4.40 7.64 17.04
CA LEU A 78 -3.32 8.63 16.95
C LEU A 78 -3.38 9.61 18.13
N GLN A 79 -4.56 10.10 18.50
CA GLN A 79 -4.74 10.97 19.66
C GLN A 79 -4.27 10.29 20.96
N ASP A 80 -4.70 9.04 21.20
CA ASP A 80 -4.27 8.25 22.36
C ASP A 80 -2.76 7.98 22.36
N PHE A 81 -2.17 7.77 21.17
CA PHE A 81 -0.75 7.52 20.99
C PHE A 81 0.07 8.76 21.35
N LEU A 82 -0.32 9.93 20.83
CA LEU A 82 0.34 11.21 21.12
C LEU A 82 0.31 11.56 22.62
N GLN A 83 -0.77 11.23 23.33
CA GLN A 83 -0.87 11.45 24.79
C GLN A 83 0.10 10.59 25.61
N ARG A 84 0.70 9.56 25.00
CA ARG A 84 1.59 8.59 25.67
C ARG A 84 3.05 8.77 25.27
N THR A 85 3.36 9.72 24.40
CA THR A 85 4.71 9.98 23.91
C THR A 85 5.11 11.41 24.21
N ASP A 86 6.40 11.65 24.43
CA ASP A 86 6.93 13.00 24.64
C ASP A 86 7.07 13.82 23.35
N LEU A 87 6.83 13.18 22.19
CA LEU A 87 6.92 13.80 20.86
C LEU A 87 5.60 14.48 20.48
N SER A 88 5.70 15.62 19.80
CA SER A 88 4.54 16.35 19.28
C SER A 88 4.09 15.79 17.94
N LEU A 89 2.85 16.13 17.55
CA LEU A 89 2.33 15.83 16.21
C LEU A 89 3.24 16.38 15.10
N VAL A 90 3.83 17.57 15.31
CA VAL A 90 4.73 18.21 14.34
C VAL A 90 5.99 17.39 14.11
N ASP A 91 6.53 16.77 15.16
CA ASP A 91 7.73 15.95 15.06
C ASP A 91 7.47 14.71 14.19
N TYR A 92 6.35 14.02 14.41
CA TYR A 92 5.97 12.87 13.57
C TYR A 92 5.69 13.25 12.12
N LEU A 93 5.04 14.39 11.87
CA LEU A 93 4.80 14.87 10.51
C LEU A 93 6.12 15.17 9.78
N LYS A 94 7.09 15.79 10.45
CA LYS A 94 8.44 16.02 9.90
C LYS A 94 9.16 14.70 9.60
N ASP A 95 9.13 13.76 10.55
CA ASP A 95 9.77 12.46 10.40
C ASP A 95 9.26 11.66 9.20
N ILE A 96 7.96 11.73 8.92
CA ILE A 96 7.34 11.08 7.76
C ILE A 96 7.63 11.88 6.49
N LYS A 97 7.58 13.23 6.56
CA LYS A 97 7.90 14.12 5.44
C LYS A 97 9.30 13.85 4.88
N GLU A 98 10.29 13.69 5.75
CA GLU A 98 11.68 13.38 5.38
C GLU A 98 11.79 12.02 4.66
N LYS A 99 10.90 11.08 4.97
CA LYS A 99 10.87 9.73 4.40
C LYS A 99 9.87 9.60 3.24
N GLU A 100 9.13 10.66 2.89
CA GLU A 100 7.99 10.59 1.98
C GLU A 100 8.35 9.95 0.64
N LYS A 101 9.43 10.41 0.00
CA LYS A 101 9.87 9.88 -1.30
C LYS A 101 10.06 8.36 -1.23
N ARG A 102 10.83 7.91 -0.23
CA ARG A 102 11.09 6.49 0.01
C ARG A 102 9.80 5.71 0.25
N LEU A 103 8.87 6.27 1.01
CA LEU A 103 7.57 5.63 1.29
C LEU A 103 6.70 5.53 0.04
N ARG A 104 6.72 6.52 -0.85
CA ARG A 104 6.03 6.48 -2.14
C ARG A 104 6.65 5.46 -3.08
N ASP A 105 7.98 5.35 -3.09
CA ASP A 105 8.73 4.37 -3.89
C ASP A 105 8.45 2.91 -3.47
N CYS A 106 7.82 2.69 -2.30
CA CYS A 106 7.34 1.37 -1.89
C CYS A 106 6.09 0.91 -2.64
N TYR A 107 5.33 1.82 -3.27
CA TYR A 107 4.11 1.50 -4.02
C TYR A 107 4.44 1.31 -5.50
N ALA A 108 3.88 0.27 -6.13
CA ALA A 108 3.98 0.09 -7.58
C ALA A 108 3.15 1.12 -8.34
N GLU A 109 2.02 1.52 -7.75
CA GLU A 109 1.12 2.50 -8.31
C GLU A 109 1.54 3.92 -7.93
N THR A 110 1.36 4.84 -8.88
CA THR A 110 1.48 6.27 -8.59
C THR A 110 0.41 6.68 -7.60
N ILE A 111 0.83 7.20 -6.45
CA ILE A 111 -0.08 7.73 -5.44
C ILE A 111 -0.42 9.19 -5.77
N GLU A 112 -1.66 9.45 -6.17
CA GLU A 112 -2.13 10.78 -6.60
C GLU A 112 -2.35 11.79 -5.47
N PHE A 113 -2.12 11.39 -4.22
CA PHE A 113 -2.28 12.28 -3.07
C PHE A 113 -1.23 13.38 -3.09
N SER A 114 -1.66 14.59 -2.72
CA SER A 114 -0.74 15.66 -2.36
C SER A 114 0.20 15.20 -1.23
N SER A 115 1.29 15.93 -1.05
CA SER A 115 2.25 15.57 -0.02
C SER A 115 1.64 15.55 1.38
N ASP A 116 0.85 16.57 1.71
CA ASP A 116 0.23 16.71 3.01
C ASP A 116 -0.78 15.58 3.27
N GLU A 117 -1.62 15.27 2.28
CA GLU A 117 -2.59 14.16 2.36
C GLU A 117 -1.88 12.83 2.59
N PHE A 118 -0.82 12.55 1.84
CA PHE A 118 -0.06 11.30 1.97
C PHE A 118 0.54 11.15 3.36
N ILE A 119 1.18 12.19 3.87
CA ILE A 119 1.83 12.15 5.19
C ILE A 119 0.80 11.94 6.31
N ILE A 120 -0.35 12.62 6.23
CA ILE A 120 -1.45 12.46 7.18
C ILE A 120 -1.96 11.01 7.19
N VAL A 121 -2.18 10.43 6.00
CA VAL A 121 -2.68 9.06 5.86
C VAL A 121 -1.69 8.06 6.45
N ILE A 122 -0.41 8.18 6.10
CA ILE A 122 0.64 7.29 6.64
C ILE A 122 0.74 7.41 8.16
N LEU A 123 0.68 8.62 8.73
CA LEU A 123 0.78 8.82 10.17
C LEU A 123 -0.38 8.16 10.92
N VAL A 124 -1.60 8.41 10.46
CA VAL A 124 -2.83 7.87 11.07
C VAL A 124 -2.82 6.34 11.02
N ASP A 125 -2.39 5.77 9.89
CA ASP A 125 -2.35 4.32 9.70
C ASP A 125 -1.23 3.67 10.52
N ALA A 126 -0.05 4.29 10.59
CA ALA A 126 1.05 3.80 11.42
C ALA A 126 0.66 3.73 12.91
N ALA A 127 0.04 4.79 13.44
CA ALA A 127 -0.43 4.82 14.82
C ALA A 127 -1.47 3.73 15.09
N PHE A 128 -2.39 3.52 14.14
CA PHE A 128 -3.37 2.44 14.25
C PHE A 128 -2.72 1.06 14.25
N ILE A 129 -1.83 0.76 13.31
CA ILE A 129 -1.13 -0.53 13.22
C ILE A 129 -0.34 -0.80 14.50
N ILE A 130 0.41 0.18 15.00
CA ILE A 130 1.16 0.06 16.26
C ILE A 130 0.21 -0.27 17.40
N LYS A 131 -0.92 0.43 17.52
CA LYS A 131 -1.93 0.17 18.55
C LYS A 131 -2.51 -1.24 18.45
N VAL A 132 -2.83 -1.71 17.24
CA VAL A 132 -3.36 -3.05 16.97
C VAL A 132 -2.33 -4.11 17.39
N LEU A 133 -1.08 -3.97 16.97
CA LEU A 133 0.01 -4.88 17.30
C LEU A 133 0.27 -4.91 18.82
N LEU A 134 0.36 -3.75 19.47
CA LEU A 134 0.53 -3.67 20.93
C LEU A 134 -0.65 -4.31 21.67
N SER A 135 -1.88 -4.13 21.20
CA SER A 135 -3.07 -4.73 21.82
C SER A 135 -3.10 -6.26 21.65
N TYR A 136 -2.58 -6.77 20.53
CA TYR A 136 -2.43 -8.21 20.30
C TYR A 136 -1.35 -8.84 21.20
N HIS A 137 -0.18 -8.21 21.29
CA HIS A 137 0.94 -8.68 22.09
C HIS A 137 0.69 -8.55 23.60
N PHE A 138 0.13 -7.42 24.04
CA PHE A 138 -0.17 -7.13 25.43
C PHE A 138 -1.68 -7.30 25.68
N LYS A 139 -2.13 -8.54 25.93
CA LYS A 139 -3.54 -8.92 26.23
C LYS A 139 -4.21 -8.11 27.37
N THR A 140 -3.46 -7.28 28.08
CA THR A 140 -3.83 -6.44 29.22
C THR A 140 -4.29 -5.02 28.86
N MET A 141 -4.09 -4.54 27.62
CA MET A 141 -4.52 -3.21 27.18
C MET A 141 -5.97 -3.21 26.62
N ARG A 142 -6.89 -3.94 27.28
CA ARG A 142 -8.32 -3.96 26.91
C ARG A 142 -9.07 -2.83 27.61
N ASN A 143 -9.22 -1.69 26.95
CA ASN A 143 -10.36 -0.83 27.23
C ASN A 143 -11.56 -1.40 26.48
N GLY A 144 -12.50 -1.97 27.25
CA GLY A 144 -13.49 -2.95 26.79
C GLY A 144 -14.65 -2.43 25.95
N LYS A 145 -14.40 -1.78 24.80
CA LYS A 145 -15.47 -1.52 23.81
C LYS A 145 -15.10 -1.81 22.35
N GLU A 146 -13.84 -2.08 22.01
CA GLU A 146 -13.46 -2.35 20.62
C GLU A 146 -12.73 -3.68 20.53
N ASN A 147 -13.44 -4.69 20.05
CA ASN A 147 -12.95 -6.05 19.85
C ASN A 147 -12.03 -6.12 18.61
N ILE A 148 -10.94 -5.34 18.60
CA ILE A 148 -9.91 -5.35 17.55
C ILE A 148 -9.35 -6.78 17.38
N VAL A 149 -9.24 -7.55 18.48
CA VAL A 149 -8.83 -8.96 18.46
C VAL A 149 -9.84 -9.85 17.71
N TYR A 150 -11.15 -9.57 17.81
CA TYR A 150 -12.16 -10.28 17.00
C TYR A 150 -11.99 -9.94 15.51
N LEU A 151 -11.68 -8.68 15.19
CA LEU A 151 -11.51 -8.22 13.81
C LEU A 151 -10.29 -8.83 13.12
N ILE A 152 -9.17 -9.00 13.85
CA ILE A 152 -7.96 -9.69 13.36
C ILE A 152 -8.26 -11.17 13.13
N ASN A 153 -8.93 -11.83 14.10
CA ASN A 153 -9.22 -13.27 14.03
C ASN A 153 -10.21 -13.67 12.93
N HIS A 154 -10.97 -12.73 12.35
CA HIS A 154 -11.95 -12.99 11.28
C HIS A 154 -11.52 -12.48 9.90
N GLY A 155 -10.24 -12.12 9.70
CA GLY A 155 -9.70 -11.78 8.37
C GLY A 155 -10.30 -10.54 7.72
N ARG A 156 -10.79 -9.56 8.52
CA ARG A 156 -11.41 -8.33 7.99
C ARG A 156 -10.45 -7.16 7.81
N PHE A 157 -9.17 -7.37 8.06
CA PHE A 157 -8.09 -6.43 7.74
C PHE A 157 -7.56 -6.73 6.34
N LYS A 158 -7.43 -5.70 5.51
CA LYS A 158 -6.69 -5.79 4.24
C LYS A 158 -5.78 -4.59 4.12
N ILE A 159 -4.53 -4.89 3.79
CA ILE A 159 -3.48 -3.94 3.45
C ILE A 159 -3.62 -3.65 1.95
#